data_AF-A0A150VG49-F1
#
_entry.id   AF-A0A150VG49-F1
#
_cell.length_a   1.000
_cell.length_b   1.000
_cell.length_c   1.000
_cell.angle_alpha   90.00
_cell.angle_beta   90.00
_cell.angle_gamma   90.00
#
_symmetry.space_group_name_H-M   'P 1'
#
loop_
_entity.id
_entity.type
_entity.pdbx_description
1 polymer ?
#
loop_
_entity_poly.entity_id
_entity_poly.type
_entity_poly.pdbx_seq_one_letter_code
_entity_poly.pdbx_strand_id
1 'polypeptide(L)'
;MQAAFEESILEATTTTTATATEGGADDGWTSPSAESRRRQLLESHRYDDSWKTRWKQRPGAQYHPLLKLIAQIVFGLHLLQQEQAKSNEEVVRILQTHVNEVDSFLERTSDDFDMAITDIEERIRHLKLPMQHLEVFDNMLDDKGFRTQLLDGNEKIERIIDRTAKAMNAALMDIQRGLHTTQELGKYLDSVKDQWPTHDKAIINVYVAMRGNEQGWMQYLKALQLKGNNLGHVLVQLGTLIGEMAKMAAVASRRN
;
A
#
# COMPACT_ATOMS: atom_id res chain seq x y z
N MET A 1 12.06 6.61 -17.37
CA MET A 1 13.05 6.17 -16.36
C MET A 1 14.03 7.30 -16.05
N GLN A 2 14.76 7.84 -17.04
CA GLN A 2 15.78 8.90 -16.83
C GLN A 2 15.32 10.10 -15.98
N ALA A 3 14.20 10.76 -16.34
CA ALA A 3 13.75 11.93 -15.62
C ALA A 3 13.34 11.65 -14.15
N ALA A 4 12.87 10.44 -13.85
CA ALA A 4 12.57 10.02 -12.47
C ALA A 4 13.85 9.80 -11.66
N PHE A 5 14.90 9.28 -12.30
CA PHE A 5 16.23 9.19 -11.70
C PHE A 5 16.81 10.59 -11.43
N GLU A 6 16.73 11.50 -12.40
CA GLU A 6 17.21 12.89 -12.24
C GLU A 6 16.49 13.61 -11.09
N GLU A 7 15.16 13.46 -10.96
CA GLU A 7 14.43 14.00 -9.82
C GLU A 7 14.91 13.39 -8.49
N SER A 8 15.20 12.09 -8.44
CA SER A 8 15.73 11.44 -7.23
C SER A 8 17.10 11.98 -6.80
N ILE A 9 17.97 12.32 -7.76
CA ILE A 9 19.28 12.92 -7.50
C ILE A 9 19.11 14.36 -6.99
N LEU A 10 18.28 15.17 -7.65
CA LEU A 10 17.99 16.54 -7.21
C LEU A 10 17.42 16.56 -5.79
N GLU A 11 16.53 15.61 -5.48
CA GLU A 11 15.99 15.45 -4.14
C GLU A 11 17.10 15.13 -3.14
N ALA A 12 17.97 14.17 -3.43
CA ALA A 12 19.09 13.81 -2.56
C ALA A 12 20.04 15.00 -2.32
N THR A 13 20.42 15.75 -3.36
CA THR A 13 21.37 16.87 -3.25
C THR A 13 20.80 18.09 -2.53
N THR A 14 19.50 18.36 -2.69
CA THR A 14 18.82 19.46 -1.98
C THR A 14 18.63 19.15 -0.50
N THR A 15 18.50 17.87 -0.15
CA THR A 15 18.47 17.40 1.24
C THR A 15 19.76 17.77 1.96
N THR A 16 20.91 17.52 1.33
CA THR A 16 22.24 17.81 1.91
C THR A 16 22.42 19.30 2.30
N THR A 17 21.69 20.22 1.66
CA THR A 17 21.71 21.66 2.00
C THR A 17 20.61 22.12 2.96
N ALA A 18 19.53 21.34 3.13
CA ALA A 18 18.38 21.71 3.96
C ALA A 18 18.28 20.92 5.28
N THR A 19 18.99 19.80 5.42
CA THR A 19 18.87 18.90 6.58
C THR A 19 20.05 19.03 7.53
N ALA A 20 20.09 20.16 8.24
CA ALA A 20 20.56 20.15 9.64
C ALA A 20 19.38 19.91 10.62
N THR A 21 18.13 19.78 10.13
CA THR A 21 16.95 19.61 11.00
C THR A 21 15.93 18.56 10.57
N GLU A 22 16.07 17.92 9.40
CA GLU A 22 15.19 16.80 8.99
C GLU A 22 16.01 15.71 8.29
N GLY A 23 17.05 15.23 8.98
CA GLY A 23 17.91 14.17 8.49
C GLY A 23 17.15 12.85 8.38
N GLY A 24 17.02 12.36 7.15
CA GLY A 24 16.98 10.93 6.88
C GLY A 24 18.30 10.32 7.34
N ALA A 25 18.33 9.93 8.60
CA ALA A 25 19.25 8.98 9.17
C ALA A 25 18.41 7.97 9.95
N ASP A 26 18.96 6.78 10.09
CA ASP A 26 18.48 5.65 10.86
C ASP A 26 18.17 6.02 12.32
N ASP A 27 17.02 6.65 12.56
CA ASP A 27 16.54 7.03 13.89
C ASP A 27 15.60 5.96 14.44
N GLY A 28 15.89 4.67 14.29
CA GLY A 28 15.29 3.59 15.11
C GLY A 28 13.76 3.61 15.25
N TRP A 29 13.03 4.26 14.35
CA TRP A 29 11.58 4.35 14.42
C TRP A 29 11.08 3.06 13.83
N THR A 30 10.84 2.09 14.71
CA THR A 30 10.05 0.90 14.40
C THR A 30 8.88 1.33 13.52
N SER A 31 8.92 0.92 12.25
CA SER A 31 7.83 1.20 11.33
C SER A 31 6.54 0.79 12.03
N PRO A 32 5.57 1.71 12.24
CA PRO A 32 4.40 1.41 13.05
C PRO A 32 3.74 0.13 12.54
N SER A 33 3.36 -0.78 13.44
CA SER A 33 2.75 -2.06 13.07
C SER A 33 1.52 -1.86 12.19
N ALA A 34 1.12 -2.88 11.42
CA ALA A 34 -0.12 -2.82 10.62
C ALA A 34 -1.35 -2.46 11.47
N GLU A 35 -1.40 -2.97 12.71
CA GLU A 35 -2.42 -2.61 13.69
C GLU A 35 -2.38 -1.11 14.05
N SER A 36 -1.18 -0.56 14.28
CA SER A 36 -0.99 0.84 14.61
C SER A 36 -1.40 1.76 13.45
N ARG A 37 -1.04 1.38 12.22
CA ARG A 37 -1.45 2.08 10.99
C ARG A 37 -2.97 2.02 10.78
N ARG A 38 -3.58 0.84 10.99
CA ARG A 38 -5.04 0.66 10.93
C ARG A 38 -5.74 1.55 11.95
N ARG A 39 -5.28 1.55 13.20
CA ARG A 39 -5.82 2.39 14.27
C ARG A 39 -5.75 3.87 13.91
N GLN A 40 -4.58 4.33 13.46
CA GLN A 40 -4.38 5.72 13.03
C GLN A 40 -5.34 6.12 11.89
N LEU A 41 -5.52 5.24 10.89
CA LEU A 41 -6.47 5.48 9.79
C LEU A 41 -7.90 5.68 10.31
N LEU A 42 -8.35 4.83 11.24
CA LEU A 42 -9.72 4.85 11.75
C LEU A 42 -9.97 5.95 12.79
N GLU A 43 -8.96 6.32 13.57
CA GLU A 43 -9.10 7.28 14.68
C GLU A 43 -8.76 8.72 14.29
N SER A 44 -8.08 8.95 13.15
CA SER A 44 -7.68 10.30 12.75
C SER A 44 -8.89 11.24 12.67
N HIS A 45 -8.75 12.45 13.21
CA HIS A 45 -9.82 13.47 13.21
C HIS A 45 -10.09 13.99 11.79
N ARG A 46 -9.08 14.00 10.94
CA ARG A 46 -9.18 14.36 9.52
C ARG A 46 -8.63 13.24 8.66
N TYR A 47 -9.27 13.02 7.53
CA TYR A 47 -8.69 12.18 6.50
C TYR A 47 -7.51 12.93 5.88
N ASP A 48 -6.29 12.55 6.24
CA ASP A 48 -5.09 13.18 5.71
C ASP A 48 -4.68 12.47 4.42
N ASP A 49 -4.96 13.09 3.27
CA ASP A 49 -4.57 12.57 1.95
C ASP A 49 -3.08 12.18 1.83
N SER A 50 -2.20 12.54 2.77
CA SER A 50 -0.84 11.99 2.86
C SER A 50 -0.80 10.46 2.99
N TRP A 51 -1.86 9.80 3.45
CA TRP A 51 -1.94 8.33 3.46
C TRP A 51 -2.05 7.76 2.02
N LYS A 52 -2.44 8.58 1.02
CA LYS A 52 -2.56 8.17 -0.40
C LYS A 52 -1.25 7.69 -0.99
N THR A 53 -0.13 8.07 -0.39
CA THR A 53 1.19 7.59 -0.78
C THR A 53 1.90 7.16 0.48
N ARG A 54 2.04 5.85 0.68
CA ARG A 54 2.84 5.28 1.80
C ARG A 54 4.29 5.77 1.81
N TRP A 55 4.69 6.33 0.68
CA TRP A 55 5.87 7.14 0.46
C TRP A 55 5.52 8.60 0.65
N LYS A 56 6.11 9.30 1.63
CA LYS A 56 5.98 10.76 1.72
C LYS A 56 6.64 11.38 0.48
N GLN A 57 5.82 11.76 -0.50
CA GLN A 57 6.30 12.52 -1.65
C GLN A 57 6.53 13.97 -1.23
N ARG A 58 7.59 14.59 -1.76
CA ARG A 58 7.81 16.01 -1.56
C ARG A 58 6.70 16.82 -2.22
N PRO A 59 6.31 17.96 -1.64
CA PRO A 59 5.46 18.91 -2.34
C PRO A 59 6.09 19.25 -3.70
N GLY A 60 5.34 19.00 -4.78
CA GLY A 60 5.80 19.24 -6.15
C GLY A 60 6.56 18.09 -6.82
N ALA A 61 6.68 16.92 -6.20
CA ALA A 61 7.24 15.73 -6.85
C ALA A 61 6.43 15.36 -8.09
N GLN A 62 7.13 15.10 -9.21
CA GLN A 62 6.51 14.76 -10.49
C GLN A 62 6.43 13.26 -10.71
N TYR A 63 7.37 12.49 -10.14
CA TYR A 63 7.47 11.05 -10.35
C TYR A 63 7.08 10.24 -9.11
N HIS A 64 6.40 9.13 -9.38
CA HIS A 64 6.03 8.18 -8.34
C HIS A 64 7.28 7.56 -7.67
N PRO A 65 7.32 7.41 -6.34
CA PRO A 65 8.46 6.87 -5.60
C PRO A 65 8.95 5.51 -6.10
N LEU A 66 8.05 4.55 -6.36
CA LEU A 66 8.44 3.27 -6.97
C LEU A 66 9.12 3.44 -8.35
N LEU A 67 8.68 4.42 -9.16
CA LEU A 67 9.34 4.68 -10.44
C LEU A 67 10.75 5.23 -10.24
N LYS A 68 10.97 6.08 -9.24
CA LYS A 68 12.31 6.58 -8.90
C LYS A 68 13.21 5.44 -8.43
N LEU A 69 12.72 4.57 -7.53
CA LEU A 69 13.47 3.43 -7.03
C LEU A 69 13.86 2.45 -8.14
N ILE A 70 12.91 2.07 -8.99
CA ILE A 70 13.22 1.18 -10.12
C ILE A 70 14.18 1.87 -11.11
N ALA A 71 14.08 3.19 -11.30
CA ALA A 71 15.05 3.91 -12.12
C ALA A 71 16.47 3.91 -11.51
N GLN A 72 16.61 4.07 -10.19
CA GLN A 72 17.88 3.95 -9.48
C GLN A 72 18.45 2.53 -9.56
N ILE A 73 17.60 1.50 -9.43
CA ILE A 73 17.98 0.10 -9.63
C ILE A 73 18.51 -0.12 -11.06
N VAL A 74 17.78 0.32 -12.09
CA VAL A 74 18.21 0.18 -13.48
C VAL A 74 19.53 0.91 -13.73
N PHE A 75 19.70 2.11 -13.17
CA PHE A 75 20.98 2.82 -13.26
C PHE A 75 22.13 2.05 -12.61
N GLY A 76 21.95 1.52 -11.39
CA GLY A 76 22.97 0.71 -10.74
C GLY A 76 23.33 -0.55 -11.53
N LEU A 77 22.33 -1.26 -12.06
CA LEU A 77 22.55 -2.40 -12.96
C LEU A 77 23.30 -1.99 -14.23
N HIS A 78 23.01 -0.81 -14.77
CA HIS A 78 23.69 -0.29 -15.96
C HIS A 78 25.17 0.02 -15.71
N LEU A 79 25.50 0.57 -14.53
CA LEU A 79 26.89 0.78 -14.13
C LEU A 79 27.67 -0.54 -14.06
N LEU A 80 27.06 -1.60 -13.52
CA LEU A 80 27.67 -2.93 -13.48
C LEU A 80 27.83 -3.51 -14.89
N GLN A 81 26.79 -3.37 -15.72
CA GLN A 81 26.78 -3.91 -17.07
C GLN A 81 27.82 -3.27 -17.99
N GLN A 82 27.99 -1.95 -17.92
CA GLN A 82 28.96 -1.20 -18.71
C GLN A 82 30.37 -1.19 -18.09
N GLU A 83 30.56 -1.86 -16.95
CA GLU A 83 31.81 -1.86 -16.19
C GLU A 83 32.29 -0.43 -15.83
N GLN A 84 31.33 0.47 -15.59
CA GLN A 84 31.57 1.89 -15.28
C GLN A 84 31.52 2.20 -13.78
N ALA A 85 31.27 1.18 -12.94
CA ALA A 85 31.27 1.34 -11.50
C ALA A 85 32.69 1.62 -10.97
N LYS A 86 32.83 2.63 -10.11
CA LYS A 86 34.10 2.86 -9.38
C LYS A 86 34.41 1.74 -8.38
N SER A 87 33.39 1.13 -7.82
CA SER A 87 33.44 -0.08 -7.00
C SER A 87 32.16 -0.88 -7.25
N ASN A 88 32.33 -2.13 -7.68
CA ASN A 88 31.21 -3.04 -7.89
C ASN A 88 30.51 -3.34 -6.55
N GLU A 89 31.28 -3.47 -5.47
CA GLU A 89 30.78 -3.76 -4.13
C GLU A 89 29.88 -2.63 -3.60
N GLU A 90 30.27 -1.37 -3.83
CA GLU A 90 29.44 -0.21 -3.48
C GLU A 90 28.11 -0.23 -4.23
N VAL A 91 28.14 -0.44 -5.55
CA VAL A 91 26.94 -0.48 -6.37
C VAL A 91 26.01 -1.61 -5.93
N VAL A 92 26.55 -2.80 -5.67
CA VAL A 92 25.76 -3.95 -5.18
C VAL A 92 25.12 -3.65 -3.83
N ARG A 93 25.85 -3.02 -2.90
CA ARG A 93 25.30 -2.63 -1.60
C ARG A 93 24.15 -1.62 -1.75
N ILE A 94 24.29 -0.61 -2.60
CA ILE A 94 23.23 0.37 -2.87
C ILE A 94 22.01 -0.31 -3.52
N LEU A 95 22.23 -1.19 -4.49
CA LEU A 95 21.16 -1.97 -5.11
C LEU A 95 20.39 -2.79 -4.09
N GLN A 96 21.08 -3.42 -3.14
CA GLN A 96 20.43 -4.19 -2.07
C GLN A 96 19.52 -3.31 -1.19
N THR A 97 19.94 -2.08 -0.87
CA THR A 97 19.09 -1.12 -0.15
C THR A 97 17.80 -0.85 -0.91
N HIS A 98 17.88 -0.56 -2.22
CA HIS A 98 16.70 -0.30 -3.04
C HIS A 98 15.79 -1.53 -3.22
N VAL A 99 16.37 -2.72 -3.33
CA VAL A 99 15.62 -4.00 -3.33
C VAL A 99 14.83 -4.14 -2.03
N ASN A 100 15.48 -3.94 -0.88
CA ASN A 100 14.84 -4.03 0.43
C ASN A 100 13.71 -3.00 0.60
N GLU A 101 13.85 -1.81 0.01
CA GLU A 101 12.82 -0.77 0.01
C GLU A 101 11.57 -1.20 -0.79
N VAL A 102 11.75 -1.84 -1.95
CA VAL A 102 10.63 -2.40 -2.74
C VAL A 102 9.96 -3.54 -1.96
N ASP A 103 10.74 -4.46 -1.39
CA ASP A 103 10.22 -5.58 -0.59
C ASP A 103 9.40 -5.07 0.60
N SER A 104 9.95 -4.12 1.36
CA SER A 104 9.28 -3.49 2.50
C SER A 104 7.95 -2.84 2.11
N PHE A 105 7.87 -2.21 0.93
CA PHE A 105 6.62 -1.65 0.44
C PHE A 105 5.58 -2.74 0.16
N LEU A 106 5.99 -3.83 -0.50
CA LEU A 106 5.09 -4.92 -0.84
C LEU A 106 4.57 -5.64 0.42
N GLU A 107 5.46 -5.97 1.35
CA GLU A 107 5.13 -6.60 2.63
C GLU A 107 4.15 -5.76 3.43
N ARG A 108 4.48 -4.48 3.66
CA ARG A 108 3.57 -3.58 4.40
C ARG A 108 2.21 -3.51 3.73
N THR A 109 2.15 -3.55 2.40
CA THR A 109 0.88 -3.41 1.64
C THR A 109 0.02 -4.64 1.84
N SER A 110 0.64 -5.82 1.85
CA SER A 110 -0.03 -7.06 2.22
C SER A 110 -0.60 -6.99 3.63
N ASP A 111 0.21 -6.61 4.62
CA ASP A 111 -0.22 -6.59 6.02
C ASP A 111 -1.41 -5.67 6.26
N ASP A 112 -1.45 -4.50 5.62
CA ASP A 112 -2.56 -3.57 5.78
C ASP A 112 -3.84 -4.09 5.12
N PHE A 113 -3.72 -4.78 3.98
CA PHE A 113 -4.87 -5.45 3.39
C PHE A 113 -5.38 -6.59 4.27
N ASP A 114 -4.50 -7.43 4.82
CA ASP A 114 -4.90 -8.52 5.70
C ASP A 114 -5.59 -8.00 6.97
N MET A 115 -5.04 -6.95 7.57
CA MET A 115 -5.64 -6.27 8.72
C MET A 115 -7.00 -5.66 8.39
N ALA A 116 -7.11 -4.98 7.26
CA ALA A 116 -8.38 -4.36 6.84
C ALA A 116 -9.44 -5.42 6.50
N ILE A 117 -9.08 -6.48 5.79
CA ILE A 117 -10.01 -7.57 5.46
C ILE A 117 -10.54 -8.20 6.76
N THR A 118 -9.65 -8.55 7.68
CA THR A 118 -10.01 -9.17 8.96
C THR A 118 -10.98 -8.28 9.76
N ASP A 119 -10.65 -6.99 9.92
CA ASP A 119 -11.51 -6.03 10.65
C ASP A 119 -12.90 -5.89 10.01
N ILE A 120 -12.99 -5.80 8.69
CA ILE A 120 -14.29 -5.65 8.00
C ILE A 120 -15.09 -6.96 8.07
N GLU A 121 -14.46 -8.13 7.91
CA GLU A 121 -15.13 -9.43 8.05
C GLU A 121 -15.66 -9.66 9.47
N GLU A 122 -14.91 -9.26 10.49
CA GLU A 122 -15.35 -9.32 11.89
C GLU A 122 -16.58 -8.45 12.13
N ARG A 123 -16.59 -7.22 11.62
CA ARG A 123 -17.77 -6.33 11.70
C ARG A 123 -18.99 -6.94 11.01
N ILE A 124 -18.82 -7.51 9.82
CA ILE A 124 -19.90 -8.22 9.12
C ILE A 124 -20.42 -9.37 9.99
N ARG A 125 -19.52 -10.17 10.58
CA ARG A 125 -19.90 -11.30 11.44
C ARG A 125 -20.73 -10.83 12.64
N HIS A 126 -20.33 -9.74 13.30
CA HIS A 126 -21.05 -9.18 14.44
C HIS A 126 -22.42 -8.63 14.06
N LEU A 127 -22.54 -7.92 12.94
CA LEU A 127 -23.80 -7.35 12.48
C LEU A 127 -24.77 -8.39 11.90
N LYS A 128 -24.25 -9.50 11.36
CA LYS A 128 -25.10 -10.61 10.89
C LYS A 128 -25.81 -11.33 12.02
N LEU A 129 -25.26 -11.35 13.23
CA LEU A 129 -25.84 -12.06 14.36
C LEU A 129 -27.27 -11.61 14.71
N PRO A 130 -27.57 -10.31 14.95
CA PRO A 130 -28.94 -9.86 15.17
C PRO A 130 -29.84 -10.09 13.95
N MET A 131 -29.26 -10.03 12.74
CA MET A 131 -29.99 -10.21 11.47
C MET A 131 -30.44 -11.66 11.23
N GLN A 132 -29.86 -12.64 11.92
CA GLN A 132 -30.33 -14.02 11.94
C GLN A 132 -31.55 -14.23 12.85
N HIS A 133 -31.83 -13.29 13.74
CA HIS A 133 -32.93 -13.33 14.71
C HIS A 133 -33.90 -12.15 14.49
N LEU A 134 -34.46 -12.06 13.28
CA LEU A 134 -35.24 -10.90 12.81
C LEU A 134 -36.40 -10.51 13.74
N GLU A 135 -37.11 -11.48 14.33
CA GLU A 135 -38.23 -11.19 15.24
C GLU A 135 -37.76 -10.47 16.51
N VAL A 136 -36.66 -10.94 17.11
CA VAL A 136 -36.07 -10.30 18.29
C VAL A 136 -35.54 -8.91 17.92
N PHE A 137 -34.88 -8.80 16.77
CA PHE A 137 -34.36 -7.52 16.29
C PHE A 137 -35.48 -6.51 15.98
N ASP A 138 -36.60 -6.92 15.33
CA ASP A 138 -37.76 -6.04 15.07
C ASP A 138 -38.38 -5.54 16.38
N ASN A 139 -38.55 -6.42 17.37
CA ASN A 139 -39.04 -6.03 18.70
C ASN A 139 -38.11 -5.02 19.40
N MET A 140 -36.79 -5.15 19.24
CA MET A 140 -35.83 -4.18 19.78
C MET A 140 -35.94 -2.81 19.09
N LEU A 141 -36.29 -2.78 17.79
CA LEU A 141 -36.47 -1.54 17.02
C LEU A 141 -37.71 -0.74 17.42
N ASP A 142 -38.61 -1.29 18.24
CA ASP A 142 -39.71 -0.53 18.83
C ASP A 142 -39.21 0.51 19.85
N ASP A 143 -38.07 0.25 20.50
CA ASP A 143 -37.43 1.20 21.40
C ASP A 143 -36.70 2.31 20.63
N LYS A 144 -37.10 3.56 20.88
CA LYS A 144 -36.48 4.73 20.24
C LYS A 144 -34.99 4.87 20.60
N GLY A 145 -34.60 4.54 21.83
CA GLY A 145 -33.22 4.61 22.28
C GLY A 145 -32.32 3.66 21.49
N PHE A 146 -32.76 2.41 21.33
CA PHE A 146 -32.08 1.39 20.54
C PHE A 146 -31.94 1.82 19.08
N ARG A 147 -32.99 2.36 18.46
CA ARG A 147 -32.90 2.88 17.08
C ARG A 147 -31.85 3.96 16.92
N THR A 148 -31.81 4.93 17.84
CA THR A 148 -30.80 6.00 17.80
C THR A 148 -29.39 5.42 17.91
N GLN A 149 -29.15 4.51 18.86
CA GLN A 149 -27.84 3.86 19.03
C GLN A 149 -27.42 3.05 17.79
N LEU A 150 -28.37 2.36 17.16
CA LEU A 150 -28.13 1.62 15.92
C LEU A 150 -27.71 2.56 14.79
N LEU A 151 -28.42 3.69 14.59
CA LEU A 151 -28.09 4.66 13.55
C LEU A 151 -26.75 5.35 13.80
N ASP A 152 -26.45 5.73 15.04
CA ASP A 152 -25.15 6.30 15.44
C ASP A 152 -24.01 5.28 15.22
N GLY A 153 -24.29 3.99 15.47
CA GLY A 153 -23.40 2.88 15.17
C GLY A 153 -23.13 2.74 13.67
N ASN A 154 -24.19 2.78 12.86
CA ASN A 154 -24.09 2.71 11.40
C ASN A 154 -23.26 3.88 10.83
N GLU A 155 -23.45 5.11 11.32
CA GLU A 155 -22.66 6.27 10.89
C GLU A 155 -21.15 6.08 11.17
N LYS A 156 -20.80 5.47 12.31
CA LYS A 156 -19.40 5.11 12.61
C LYS A 156 -18.87 4.08 11.61
N ILE A 157 -19.67 3.08 11.24
CA ILE A 157 -19.27 2.05 10.28
C ILE A 157 -19.14 2.63 8.87
N GLU A 158 -20.04 3.52 8.45
CA GLU A 158 -19.92 4.23 7.17
C GLU A 158 -18.61 5.01 7.07
N ARG A 159 -18.19 5.70 8.13
CA ARG A 159 -16.89 6.35 8.19
C ARG A 159 -15.72 5.38 8.06
N ILE A 160 -15.83 4.19 8.66
CA ILE A 160 -14.81 3.13 8.53
C ILE A 160 -14.75 2.62 7.09
N ILE A 161 -15.90 2.40 6.46
CA ILE A 161 -15.98 1.99 5.05
C ILE A 161 -15.33 3.04 4.16
N ASP A 162 -15.71 4.31 4.28
CA ASP A 162 -15.18 5.41 3.47
C ASP A 162 -13.65 5.51 3.58
N ARG A 163 -13.13 5.53 4.80
CA ARG A 163 -11.69 5.63 5.06
C ARG A 163 -10.93 4.43 4.53
N THR A 164 -11.49 3.22 4.70
CA THR A 164 -10.88 1.97 4.22
C THR A 164 -10.93 1.87 2.70
N ALA A 165 -12.03 2.28 2.07
CA ALA A 165 -12.18 2.25 0.62
C ALA A 165 -11.22 3.22 -0.05
N LYS A 166 -11.11 4.44 0.50
CA LYS A 166 -10.09 5.38 0.06
C LYS A 166 -8.69 4.76 0.29
N ALA A 167 -8.38 4.25 1.50
CA ALA A 167 -7.13 3.54 1.82
C ALA A 167 -6.70 2.52 0.76
N MET A 168 -7.64 1.64 0.42
CA MET A 168 -7.50 0.61 -0.58
C MET A 168 -7.25 1.17 -1.97
N ASN A 169 -8.01 2.20 -2.38
CA ASN A 169 -7.91 2.77 -3.73
C ASN A 169 -6.53 3.37 -4.00
N ALA A 170 -5.92 4.09 -3.05
CA ALA A 170 -4.57 4.61 -3.32
C ALA A 170 -3.50 3.51 -3.26
N ALA A 171 -3.64 2.51 -2.39
CA ALA A 171 -2.76 1.34 -2.44
C ALA A 171 -2.85 0.62 -3.80
N LEU A 172 -4.06 0.51 -4.39
CA LEU A 172 -4.24 -0.05 -5.72
C LEU A 172 -3.60 0.83 -6.82
N MET A 173 -3.59 2.15 -6.68
CA MET A 173 -2.86 3.04 -7.59
C MET A 173 -1.34 2.80 -7.51
N ASP A 174 -0.79 2.69 -6.29
CA ASP A 174 0.62 2.38 -6.07
C ASP A 174 0.98 1.00 -6.65
N ILE A 175 0.11 -0.01 -6.47
CA ILE A 175 0.29 -1.36 -7.04
C ILE A 175 0.27 -1.32 -8.57
N GLN A 176 -0.63 -0.57 -9.19
CA GLN A 176 -0.67 -0.39 -10.64
C GLN A 176 0.62 0.26 -11.16
N ARG A 177 1.14 1.27 -10.44
CA ARG A 177 2.44 1.85 -10.75
C ARG A 177 3.57 0.84 -10.59
N GLY A 178 3.56 0.06 -9.51
CA GLY A 178 4.50 -1.04 -9.27
C GLY A 178 4.53 -2.03 -10.43
N LEU A 179 3.37 -2.52 -10.89
CA LEU A 179 3.27 -3.45 -12.01
C LEU A 179 3.91 -2.87 -13.28
N HIS A 180 3.60 -1.61 -13.60
CA HIS A 180 4.18 -0.94 -14.76
C HIS A 180 5.69 -0.78 -14.62
N THR A 181 6.19 -0.32 -13.47
CA THR A 181 7.62 -0.10 -13.27
C THR A 181 8.43 -1.39 -13.25
N THR A 182 7.90 -2.45 -12.62
CA THR A 182 8.53 -3.77 -12.63
C THR A 182 8.58 -4.34 -14.05
N GLN A 183 7.57 -4.10 -14.88
CA GLN A 183 7.61 -4.47 -16.29
C GLN A 183 8.73 -3.74 -17.05
N GLU A 184 8.96 -2.45 -16.77
CA GLU A 184 10.07 -1.69 -17.38
C GLU A 184 11.44 -2.23 -16.92
N LEU A 185 11.58 -2.66 -15.65
CA LEU A 185 12.77 -3.38 -15.18
C LEU A 185 12.98 -4.68 -15.96
N GLY A 186 11.93 -5.46 -16.18
CA GLY A 186 11.99 -6.70 -16.96
C GLY A 186 12.50 -6.46 -18.38
N LYS A 187 11.96 -5.44 -19.07
CA LYS A 187 12.42 -5.01 -20.40
C LYS A 187 13.89 -4.61 -20.42
N TYR A 188 14.33 -3.85 -19.41
CA TYR A 188 15.73 -3.49 -19.27
C TYR A 188 16.62 -4.72 -19.12
N LEU A 189 16.28 -5.63 -18.20
CA LEU A 189 17.03 -6.85 -17.97
C LEU A 189 17.13 -7.72 -19.25
N ASP A 190 16.03 -7.84 -20.00
CA ASP A 190 16.03 -8.55 -21.29
C ASP A 190 16.98 -7.87 -22.30
N SER A 191 17.03 -6.53 -22.33
CA SER A 191 17.86 -5.76 -23.27
C SER A 191 19.36 -5.90 -23.03
N VAL A 192 19.77 -6.16 -21.79
CA VAL A 192 21.20 -6.25 -21.41
C VAL A 192 21.70 -7.69 -21.26
N LYS A 193 20.82 -8.69 -21.35
CA LYS A 193 21.12 -10.10 -21.07
C LYS A 193 22.37 -10.60 -21.80
N ASP A 194 22.46 -10.37 -23.10
CA ASP A 194 23.54 -10.90 -23.94
C ASP A 194 24.85 -10.10 -23.82
N GLN A 195 24.78 -8.91 -23.22
CA GLN A 195 25.89 -7.99 -23.01
C GLN A 195 26.31 -7.93 -21.54
N TRP A 196 25.72 -8.77 -20.70
CA TRP A 196 26.03 -8.80 -19.27
C TRP A 196 27.43 -9.38 -19.05
N PRO A 197 28.27 -8.78 -18.19
CA PRO A 197 29.62 -9.28 -17.92
C PRO A 197 29.62 -10.74 -17.44
N THR A 198 30.41 -11.59 -18.11
CA THR A 198 30.48 -13.03 -17.82
C THR A 198 31.78 -13.48 -17.15
N HIS A 199 32.72 -12.56 -16.91
CA HIS A 199 34.03 -12.88 -16.34
C HIS A 199 34.03 -12.84 -14.80
N ASP A 200 33.12 -12.08 -14.19
CA ASP A 200 32.97 -11.97 -12.75
C ASP A 200 31.70 -12.69 -12.26
N LYS A 201 31.89 -13.75 -11.46
CA LYS A 201 30.79 -14.55 -10.90
C LYS A 201 29.89 -13.73 -9.97
N ALA A 202 30.42 -12.75 -9.24
CA ALA A 202 29.62 -11.90 -8.37
C ALA A 202 28.63 -11.05 -9.20
N ILE A 203 29.11 -10.47 -10.31
CA ILE A 203 28.28 -9.67 -11.22
C ILE A 203 27.24 -10.53 -11.95
N ILE A 204 27.58 -11.77 -12.34
CA ILE A 204 26.60 -12.72 -12.87
C ILE A 204 25.48 -12.98 -11.85
N ASN A 205 25.84 -13.20 -10.59
CA ASN A 205 24.86 -13.47 -9.53
C ASN A 205 23.90 -12.30 -9.30
N VAL A 206 24.36 -11.05 -9.45
CA VAL A 206 23.51 -9.86 -9.34
C VAL A 206 22.40 -9.86 -10.40
N TYR A 207 22.74 -10.19 -11.65
CA TYR A 207 21.74 -10.28 -12.72
C TYR A 207 20.70 -11.37 -12.44
N VAL A 208 21.16 -12.56 -12.02
CA VAL A 208 20.27 -13.67 -11.69
C VAL A 208 19.34 -13.31 -10.53
N ALA A 209 19.88 -12.71 -9.47
CA ALA A 209 19.10 -12.26 -8.33
C ALA A 209 18.06 -11.20 -8.74
N MET A 210 18.45 -10.22 -9.55
CA MET A 210 17.54 -9.18 -10.01
C MET A 210 16.44 -9.70 -10.93
N ARG A 211 16.72 -10.70 -11.79
CA ARG A 211 15.67 -11.41 -12.55
C ARG A 211 14.70 -12.14 -11.62
N GLY A 212 15.21 -12.77 -10.56
CA GLY A 212 14.38 -13.38 -9.52
C GLY A 212 13.47 -12.36 -8.83
N ASN A 213 14.03 -11.22 -8.43
CA ASN A 213 13.29 -10.13 -7.79
C ASN A 213 12.22 -9.56 -8.71
N GLU A 214 12.55 -9.25 -9.97
CA GLU A 214 11.58 -8.73 -10.95
C GLU A 214 10.37 -9.67 -11.11
N GLN A 215 10.61 -10.96 -11.28
CA GLN A 215 9.55 -11.95 -11.41
C GLN A 215 8.73 -12.10 -10.13
N GLY A 216 9.41 -12.17 -8.97
CA GLY A 216 8.77 -12.26 -7.66
C GLY A 216 7.89 -11.05 -7.37
N TRP A 217 8.40 -9.84 -7.58
CA TRP A 217 7.65 -8.59 -7.44
C TRP A 217 6.44 -8.54 -8.37
N MET A 218 6.60 -8.90 -9.64
CA MET A 218 5.50 -8.94 -10.60
C MET A 218 4.38 -9.88 -10.14
N GLN A 219 4.73 -11.07 -9.65
CA GLN A 219 3.76 -12.04 -9.16
C GLN A 219 3.08 -11.56 -7.87
N TYR A 220 3.85 -10.98 -6.96
CA TYR A 220 3.34 -10.51 -5.68
C TYR A 220 2.45 -9.27 -5.81
N LEU A 221 2.79 -8.32 -6.70
CA LEU A 221 1.94 -7.18 -7.04
C LEU A 221 0.59 -7.60 -7.62
N LYS A 222 0.55 -8.64 -8.47
CA LYS A 222 -0.72 -9.21 -8.96
C LYS A 222 -1.55 -9.82 -7.83
N ALA A 223 -0.90 -10.53 -6.90
CA ALA A 223 -1.58 -11.07 -5.72
C ALA A 223 -2.15 -9.95 -4.84
N LEU A 224 -1.40 -8.87 -4.63
CA LEU A 224 -1.88 -7.68 -3.90
C LEU A 224 -3.07 -7.01 -4.61
N GLN A 225 -3.06 -6.92 -5.94
CA GLN A 225 -4.19 -6.39 -6.70
C GLN A 225 -5.46 -7.23 -6.46
N LEU A 226 -5.35 -8.56 -6.50
CA LEU A 226 -6.48 -9.46 -6.18
C LEU A 226 -6.95 -9.28 -4.74
N LYS A 227 -6.02 -9.17 -3.78
CA LYS A 227 -6.33 -8.95 -2.37
C LYS A 227 -7.06 -7.62 -2.13
N GLY A 228 -6.62 -6.53 -2.78
CA GLY A 228 -7.31 -5.24 -2.74
C GLY A 228 -8.72 -5.30 -3.34
N ASN A 229 -8.90 -6.02 -4.46
CA ASN A 229 -10.24 -6.23 -5.03
C ASN A 229 -11.17 -7.00 -4.07
N ASN A 230 -10.64 -8.02 -3.37
CA ASN A 230 -11.40 -8.73 -2.33
C ASN A 230 -11.83 -7.80 -1.19
N LEU A 231 -10.93 -6.95 -0.69
CA LEU A 231 -11.27 -5.94 0.31
C LEU A 231 -12.41 -5.04 -0.18
N GLY A 232 -12.39 -4.62 -1.46
CA GLY A 232 -13.47 -3.83 -2.07
C GLY A 232 -14.82 -4.55 -2.03
N HIS A 233 -14.84 -5.84 -2.38
CA HIS A 233 -16.05 -6.65 -2.29
C HIS A 233 -16.58 -6.77 -0.85
N VAL A 234 -15.70 -7.03 0.12
CA VAL A 234 -16.06 -7.16 1.53
C VAL A 234 -16.56 -5.82 2.11
N LEU A 235 -16.02 -4.68 1.68
CA LEU A 235 -16.55 -3.34 2.03
C LEU A 235 -17.97 -3.11 1.51
N VAL A 236 -18.27 -3.51 0.26
CA VAL A 236 -19.62 -3.42 -0.31
C VAL A 236 -20.61 -4.28 0.48
N GLN A 237 -20.20 -5.48 0.90
CA GLN A 237 -21.03 -6.34 1.75
C GLN A 237 -21.36 -5.67 3.09
N LEU A 238 -20.37 -5.08 3.76
CA LEU A 238 -20.60 -4.35 5.01
C LEU A 238 -21.56 -3.17 4.81
N GLY A 239 -21.36 -2.38 3.76
CA GLY A 239 -22.23 -1.26 3.41
C GLY A 239 -23.68 -1.66 3.12
N THR A 240 -23.87 -2.80 2.44
CA THR A 240 -25.21 -3.35 2.17
C THR A 240 -25.90 -3.74 3.48
N LEU A 241 -25.19 -4.44 4.36
CA LEU A 241 -25.73 -4.91 5.64
C LEU A 241 -26.19 -3.76 6.55
N ILE A 242 -25.37 -2.71 6.72
CA ILE A 242 -25.77 -1.55 7.52
C ILE A 242 -26.94 -0.79 6.89
N GLY A 243 -27.02 -0.75 5.55
CA GLY A 243 -28.14 -0.16 4.82
C GLY A 243 -29.46 -0.91 5.05
N GLU A 244 -29.43 -2.23 5.10
CA GLU A 244 -30.58 -3.06 5.45
C GLU A 244 -31.05 -2.79 6.89
N MET A 245 -30.12 -2.75 7.85
CA MET A 245 -30.44 -2.43 9.25
C MET A 245 -31.04 -1.03 9.40
N ALA A 246 -30.50 -0.02 8.70
CA ALA A 246 -31.03 1.34 8.70
C ALA A 246 -32.46 1.39 8.11
N LYS A 247 -32.72 0.62 7.06
CA LYS A 247 -34.07 0.50 6.46
C LYS A 247 -35.07 -0.09 7.45
N MET A 248 -34.69 -1.14 8.20
CA MET A 248 -35.55 -1.72 9.25
C MET A 248 -35.86 -0.70 10.35
N ALA A 249 -34.85 0.02 10.84
CA ALA A 249 -35.03 1.07 11.84
C ALA A 249 -35.98 2.19 11.35
N ALA A 250 -35.86 2.59 10.08
CA ALA A 250 -36.75 3.58 9.48
C ALA A 250 -38.20 3.08 9.33
N VAL A 251 -38.41 1.78 9.06
CA VAL A 251 -39.75 1.19 9.04
C VAL A 251 -40.36 1.20 10.44
N ALA A 252 -39.62 0.76 11.46
CA ALA A 252 -40.08 0.78 12.85
C ALA A 252 -40.41 2.21 13.32
N SER A 253 -39.61 3.20 12.93
CA SER A 253 -39.86 4.61 13.25
C SER A 253 -41.09 5.22 12.56
N ARG A 254 -41.65 4.58 11.53
CA ARG A 254 -42.92 5.00 10.91
C ARG A 254 -44.13 4.32 11.52
N ARG A 255 -43.93 3.18 12.21
CA ARG A 255 -44.98 2.43 12.89
C ARG A 255 -45.32 3.04 14.26
N ASN A 256 -44.32 3.65 14.92
CA ASN A 256 -44.37 4.20 16.28
C ASN A 256 -43.94 5.67 16.30
#